data_AF-N1UNW1-F1
#
_entry.id   AF-N1UNW1-F1
#
_cell.length_a   1.000
_cell.length_b   1.000
_cell.length_c   1.000
_cell.angle_alpha   90.00
_cell.angle_beta   90.00
_cell.angle_gamma   90.00
#
_symmetry.space_group_name_H-M   'P 1'
#
loop_
_entity.id
_entity.type
_entity.pdbx_description
1 polymer ?
#
loop_
_entity_poly.entity_id
_entity_poly.type
_entity_poly.pdbx_seq_one_letter_code
_entity_poly.pdbx_strand_id
1 'polypeptide(L)' 'MYYFPGRKIEYPKDGDERENYEAQLVAELEFVQQIEINTLTRAIVKAFNGD' A
#
# COMPACT_ATOMS: atom_id res chain seq x y z
N MET A 1 15.49 -0.21 5.68
CA MET A 1 14.83 -0.83 4.51
C MET A 1 13.38 -1.03 4.88
N TYR A 2 12.47 -0.20 4.36
CA TYR A 2 11.04 -0.46 4.47
C TYR A 2 10.71 -1.63 3.51
N TYR A 3 10.24 -2.74 4.06
CA TYR A 3 10.03 -3.98 3.32
C TYR A 3 8.67 -3.92 2.63
N PHE A 4 8.66 -3.68 1.31
CA PHE A 4 7.48 -3.85 0.48
C PHE A 4 7.48 -5.28 -0.09
N PRO A 5 6.38 -6.04 -0.04
CA PRO A 5 6.37 -7.39 -0.58
C PRO A 5 6.65 -7.37 -2.09
N GLY A 6 7.75 -7.98 -2.52
CA GLY A 6 8.03 -8.26 -3.93
C GLY A 6 8.68 -7.14 -4.75
N ARG A 7 8.98 -5.96 -4.18
CA ARG A 7 9.64 -4.86 -4.91
C ARG A 7 10.83 -4.29 -4.13
N LYS A 8 11.98 -4.20 -4.79
CA LYS A 8 13.17 -3.52 -4.24
C LYS A 8 12.95 -2.01 -4.37
N ILE A 9 12.88 -1.30 -3.24
CA ILE A 9 12.78 0.15 -3.20
C ILE A 9 14.18 0.73 -3.42
N GLU A 10 14.38 1.44 -4.52
CA GLU A 10 15.62 2.18 -4.80
C GLU A 10 15.29 3.67 -4.77
N TYR A 11 15.81 4.37 -3.75
CA TYR A 11 15.61 5.81 -3.63
C TYR A 11 16.48 6.55 -4.66
N PRO A 12 15.92 7.52 -5.38
CA PRO A 12 16.71 8.46 -6.17
C PRO A 12 17.76 9.16 -5.29
N LYS A 13 18.92 9.46 -5.88
CA LYS A 13 20.00 10.17 -5.18
C LYS A 13 19.75 11.67 -5.13
N ASP A 14 19.02 12.19 -6.10
CA ASP A 14 18.66 13.60 -6.18
C ASP A 14 17.50 13.93 -5.24
N GLY A 15 17.55 15.09 -4.60
CA GLY A 15 16.61 15.50 -3.56
C GLY A 15 15.18 15.68 -4.09
N ASP A 16 15.04 16.35 -5.23
CA ASP A 16 13.75 16.65 -5.85
C ASP A 16 13.10 15.37 -6.42
N GLU A 17 13.91 14.49 -7.04
CA GLU A 17 13.43 13.20 -7.51
C GLU A 17 13.02 12.28 -6.36
N ARG A 18 13.72 12.38 -5.22
CA ARG A 18 13.41 11.61 -4.01
C ARG A 18 12.09 12.02 -3.38
N GLU A 19 11.81 13.32 -3.26
CA GLU A 19 10.55 13.82 -2.69
C GLU A 19 9.35 13.35 -3.54
N ASN A 20 9.47 13.44 -4.86
CA ASN A 20 8.46 12.94 -5.80
C ASN A 20 8.27 11.42 -5.67
N TYR A 21 9.36 10.67 -5.54
CA TYR A 21 9.31 9.21 -5.34
C TYR A 21 8.65 8.82 -4.02
N GLU A 22 8.95 9.53 -2.94
CA GLU A 22 8.34 9.31 -1.62
C GLU A 22 6.84 9.63 -1.65
N ALA A 23 6.43 10.72 -2.31
CA ALA A 23 5.02 11.07 -2.48
C ALA A 23 4.24 10.00 -3.28
N GLN A 24 4.84 9.49 -4.37
CA GLN A 24 4.25 8.38 -5.14
C GLN A 24 4.12 7.11 -4.30
N LEU A 25 5.17 6.75 -3.56
CA LEU A 25 5.17 5.56 -2.71
C LEU A 25 4.09 5.62 -1.62
N VAL A 26 3.88 6.79 -1.02
CA VAL A 26 2.81 7.00 -0.03
C VAL A 26 1.44 6.81 -0.68
N ALA A 27 1.20 7.40 -1.85
CA ALA A 27 -0.06 7.23 -2.56
C ALA A 27 -0.34 5.75 -2.94
N GLU A 28 0.70 5.02 -3.38
CA GLU A 28 0.60 3.58 -3.65
C GLU A 28 0.25 2.78 -2.38
N LEU A 29 0.88 3.10 -1.25
CA LEU A 29 0.62 2.46 0.05
C LEU A 29 -0.82 2.68 0.51
N GLU A 30 -1.32 3.91 0.43
CA GLU A 30 -2.70 4.25 0.81
C GLU A 30 -3.71 3.51 -0.06
N PHE A 31 -3.44 3.40 -1.37
CA PHE A 31 -4.31 2.65 -2.30
C PHE A 31 -4.39 1.16 -1.94
N VAL A 32 -3.23 0.52 -1.67
CA VAL A 32 -3.20 -0.90 -1.26
C VAL A 32 -3.92 -1.09 0.08
N GLN A 33 -3.68 -0.21 1.05
CA GLN A 33 -4.33 -0.28 2.35
C GLN A 33 -5.87 -0.21 2.23
N GLN A 34 -6.40 0.66 1.34
CA GLN A 34 -7.84 0.72 1.09
C GLN A 34 -8.40 -0.56 0.47
N ILE A 35 -7.67 -1.20 -0.44
CA ILE A 35 -8.06 -2.50 -1.02
C ILE A 35 -8.10 -3.57 0.07
N GLU A 36 -7.08 -3.63 0.92
CA GLU A 36 -7.00 -4.61 2.00
C GLU A 36 -8.14 -4.43 3.02
N ILE A 37 -8.40 -3.19 3.45
CA ILE A 37 -9.52 -2.88 4.34
C ILE A 37 -10.84 -3.33 3.72
N ASN A 38 -11.12 -2.95 2.47
CA ASN A 38 -12.36 -3.33 1.79
C ASN A 38 -12.50 -4.85 1.65
N THR A 39 -11.39 -5.55 1.38
CA THR A 39 -11.35 -7.01 1.27
C THR A 39 -11.67 -7.66 2.61
N LEU A 40 -11.03 -7.20 3.69
CA LEU A 40 -11.28 -7.67 5.05
C LEU A 40 -12.72 -7.38 5.48
N THR A 41 -13.24 -6.18 5.23
CA THR A 41 -14.64 -5.83 5.54
C THR A 41 -15.61 -6.77 4.83
N ARG A 42 -15.39 -7.08 3.54
CA ARG A 42 -16.23 -8.04 2.80
C ARG A 42 -16.15 -9.44 3.40
N ALA A 43 -14.95 -9.91 3.75
CA ALA A 43 -14.76 -11.22 4.37
C ALA A 43 -15.47 -11.31 5.73
N ILE A 44 -15.36 -10.26 6.55
CA ILE A 44 -16.06 -10.13 7.83
C ILE A 44 -17.57 -10.18 7.64
N VAL A 45 -18.11 -9.36 6.74
CA VAL A 45 -19.56 -9.33 6.47
C VAL A 45 -20.07 -10.71 6.01
N LYS A 46 -19.32 -11.41 5.15
CA LYS A 46 -19.67 -12.78 4.74
C LYS A 46 -19.69 -13.75 5.93
N ALA A 47 -18.65 -13.73 6.76
CA ALA A 47 -18.55 -14.60 7.93
C ALA A 47 -19.67 -14.35 8.95
N PHE A 48 -20.15 -13.11 9.10
CA PHE A 48 -21.27 -12.79 10.00
C PHE A 48 -22.65 -13.06 9.40
N ASN A 49 -22.81 -12.97 8.08
CA ASN A 49 -24.09 -13.19 7.39
C ASN A 49 -24.37 -14.66 7.04
N GLY A 50 -23.48 -15.59 7.38
CA GLY A 50 -23.75 -17.02 7.32
C GLY A 50 -23.51 -17.69 5.97
N ASP A 51 -22.46 -17.28 5.25
CA ASP A 51 -21.69 -18.25 4.43
C ASP A 51 -20.73 -19.04 5.34
#